data_AF-A0A8I5TCM5-F1
#
_entry.id   AF-A0A8I5TCM5-F1
#
_cell.length_a   1.000
_cell.length_b   1.000
_cell.length_c   1.000
_cell.angle_alpha   90.00
_cell.angle_beta   90.00
_cell.angle_gamma   90.00
#
_symmetry.space_group_name_H-M   'P 1'
#
loop_
_entity.id
_entity.type
_entity.pdbx_description
1 polymer ?
#
loop_
_entity_poly.entity_id
_entity_poly.type
_entity_poly.pdbx_seq_one_letter_code
_entity_poly.pdbx_strand_id
1 'polypeptide(L)'
;MSAEVIHQVEEALDTDEKEMLLFLCRDVAIDVVPPNVRDLLDILRERGKLSVGDLAELLYRVRRFDLLKRILKMDRKAVETHLLRNPHLVSDYRVLMAEIGEDLDKSDVSSLIFLMKDYMGRGKISKEKSFLDLVVELEKLNLVAPDQLDLLEKCLKNIHRIDLKTKIQKYKQSGGWNGTQMTKASFSLWLEITSLYILHIPDLPTPLPCIFMISAKCCQAVLNISVFKKESGICTGQSYGHSGVLHVC
;
A
#
# COMPACT_ATOMS: atom_id res chain seq x y z
N MET A 1 1.07 -18.86 16.73
CA MET A 1 -0.41 -18.80 16.60
C MET A 1 -0.92 -20.22 16.49
N SER A 2 -1.98 -20.60 17.21
CA SER A 2 -2.54 -21.97 17.15
C SER A 2 -3.57 -22.12 16.02
N ALA A 3 -3.74 -23.34 15.52
CA ALA A 3 -4.79 -23.67 14.54
C ALA A 3 -6.20 -23.39 15.09
N GLU A 4 -6.39 -23.54 16.41
CA GLU A 4 -7.63 -23.21 17.10
C GLU A 4 -8.07 -21.76 16.89
N VAL A 5 -7.13 -20.81 16.96
CA VAL A 5 -7.43 -19.38 16.74
C VAL A 5 -7.91 -19.13 15.31
N ILE A 6 -7.30 -19.79 14.33
CA ILE A 6 -7.69 -19.65 12.91
C ILE A 6 -9.11 -20.19 12.70
N HIS A 7 -9.43 -21.33 13.29
CA HIS A 7 -10.77 -21.92 13.21
C HIS A 7 -11.82 -21.01 13.85
N GLN A 8 -11.57 -20.47 15.04
CA GLN A 8 -12.48 -19.54 15.72
C GLN A 8 -12.72 -18.25 14.92
N VAL A 9 -11.69 -17.74 14.25
CA VAL A 9 -11.83 -16.58 13.37
C VAL A 9 -12.71 -16.94 12.17
N GLU A 10 -12.38 -18.01 11.45
CA GLU A 10 -13.10 -18.37 10.24
C GLU A 10 -14.58 -18.71 10.48
N GLU A 11 -14.91 -19.40 11.57
CA GLU A 11 -16.30 -19.67 11.97
C GLU A 11 -17.08 -18.40 12.34
N ALA A 12 -16.40 -17.38 12.85
CA ALA A 12 -17.05 -16.15 13.29
C ALA A 12 -17.27 -15.12 12.18
N LEU A 13 -16.60 -15.29 11.04
CA LEU A 13 -16.75 -14.44 9.86
C LEU A 13 -17.97 -14.89 9.03
N ASP A 14 -18.73 -13.93 8.52
CA ASP A 14 -19.77 -14.22 7.54
C ASP A 14 -19.20 -14.37 6.12
N THR A 15 -20.07 -14.63 5.15
CA THR A 15 -19.66 -14.83 3.75
C THR A 15 -18.99 -13.60 3.15
N ASP A 16 -19.52 -12.40 3.36
CA ASP A 16 -19.01 -11.17 2.76
C ASP A 16 -17.65 -10.79 3.39
N GLU A 17 -17.52 -10.99 4.70
CA GLU A 17 -16.27 -10.80 5.44
C GLU A 17 -15.18 -11.80 5.01
N LYS A 18 -15.57 -13.05 4.72
CA LYS A 18 -14.64 -14.06 4.18
C LYS A 18 -14.12 -13.68 2.80
N GLU A 19 -15.01 -13.25 1.91
CA GLU A 19 -14.63 -12.77 0.57
C GLU A 19 -13.71 -11.54 0.64
N MET A 20 -13.99 -10.61 1.55
CA MET A 20 -13.12 -9.45 1.78
C MET A 20 -11.73 -9.91 2.25
N LEU A 21 -11.62 -10.86 3.18
CA LEU A 21 -10.34 -11.37 3.66
C LEU A 21 -9.54 -12.05 2.54
N LEU A 22 -10.21 -12.88 1.73
CA LEU A 22 -9.60 -13.51 0.55
C LEU A 22 -9.05 -12.46 -0.44
N PHE A 23 -9.81 -11.38 -0.67
CA PHE A 23 -9.37 -10.27 -1.52
C PHE A 23 -8.12 -9.57 -0.96
N LEU A 24 -8.11 -9.23 0.34
CA LEU A 24 -7.01 -8.51 0.98
C LEU A 24 -5.69 -9.29 0.91
N CYS A 25 -5.74 -10.61 1.02
CA CYS A 25 -4.55 -11.48 1.05
C CYS A 25 -4.08 -11.95 -0.33
N ARG A 26 -4.74 -11.54 -1.42
CA ARG A 26 -4.45 -12.03 -2.77
C ARG A 26 -3.00 -11.84 -3.21
N ASP A 27 -2.36 -10.74 -2.81
CA ASP A 27 -0.95 -10.45 -3.15
C ASP A 27 0.05 -11.29 -2.33
N VAL A 28 -0.37 -11.82 -1.18
CA VAL A 28 0.50 -12.61 -0.30
C VAL A 28 0.43 -14.11 -0.63
N ALA A 29 -0.71 -14.51 -1.21
CA ALA A 29 -1.03 -15.87 -1.62
C ALA A 29 -0.88 -16.10 -3.15
N ILE A 30 -0.03 -15.35 -3.85
CA ILE A 30 0.09 -15.41 -5.33
C ILE A 30 0.23 -16.83 -5.90
N ASP A 31 0.90 -17.75 -5.18
CA ASP A 31 1.15 -19.12 -5.65
C ASP A 31 0.01 -20.11 -5.38
N VAL A 32 -1.01 -19.71 -4.61
CA VAL A 32 -2.10 -20.60 -4.20
C VAL A 32 -3.42 -19.86 -4.32
N VAL A 33 -4.41 -20.50 -4.94
CA VAL A 33 -5.80 -20.04 -4.86
C VAL A 33 -6.44 -20.84 -3.72
N PRO A 34 -6.38 -20.36 -2.46
CA PRO A 34 -7.01 -21.08 -1.37
C PRO A 34 -8.52 -21.10 -1.59
N PRO A 35 -9.18 -22.25 -1.41
CA PRO A 35 -10.61 -22.38 -1.65
C PRO A 35 -11.45 -21.70 -0.56
N ASN A 36 -10.89 -21.44 0.63
CA ASN A 36 -11.56 -20.77 1.74
C ASN A 36 -10.56 -20.03 2.65
N VAL A 37 -11.08 -19.23 3.58
CA VAL A 37 -10.29 -18.41 4.52
C VAL A 37 -9.43 -19.25 5.47
N ARG A 38 -9.92 -20.41 5.92
CA ARG A 38 -9.15 -21.28 6.81
C ARG A 38 -7.88 -21.77 6.12
N ASP A 39 -8.01 -22.30 4.92
CA ASP A 39 -6.88 -22.79 4.13
C ASP A 39 -5.89 -21.66 3.82
N LEU A 40 -6.40 -20.46 3.47
CA LEU A 40 -5.57 -19.27 3.31
C LEU A 40 -4.73 -18.97 4.56
N LEU A 41 -5.38 -18.89 5.73
CA LEU A 41 -4.71 -18.55 6.98
C LEU A 41 -3.74 -19.66 7.43
N ASP A 42 -4.09 -20.93 7.22
CA ASP A 42 -3.22 -22.08 7.50
C ASP A 42 -1.97 -22.05 6.61
N ILE A 43 -2.12 -21.77 5.31
CA ILE A 43 -0.99 -21.61 4.36
C ILE A 43 -0.09 -20.44 4.78
N LEU A 44 -0.66 -19.27 5.11
CA LEU A 44 0.12 -18.11 5.52
C LEU A 44 0.87 -18.37 6.84
N ARG A 45 0.23 -19.09 7.78
CA ARG A 45 0.87 -19.53 9.03
C ARG A 45 2.03 -20.47 8.76
N GLU A 46 1.84 -21.49 7.94
CA GLU A 46 2.88 -22.49 7.61
C GLU A 46 4.07 -21.87 6.89
N ARG A 47 3.82 -20.85 6.07
CA ARG A 47 4.87 -20.05 5.41
C ARG A 47 5.57 -19.05 6.35
N GLY A 48 5.15 -18.96 7.62
CA GLY A 48 5.68 -17.98 8.58
C GLY A 48 5.32 -16.52 8.25
N LYS A 49 4.32 -16.30 7.38
CA LYS A 49 3.84 -14.97 6.95
C LYS A 49 2.64 -14.47 7.76
N LEU A 50 2.11 -15.29 8.67
CA LEU A 50 0.97 -14.94 9.52
C LEU A 50 1.38 -14.90 10.99
N SER A 51 1.69 -13.70 11.48
CA SER A 51 1.85 -13.42 12.90
C SER A 51 0.52 -12.99 13.54
N VAL A 52 0.53 -12.81 14.87
CA VAL A 52 -0.63 -12.26 15.60
C VAL A 52 -0.93 -10.82 15.15
N GLY A 53 0.10 -10.05 14.83
CA GLY A 53 -0.04 -8.68 14.32
C GLY A 53 -0.71 -8.66 12.94
N ASP A 54 -0.33 -9.59 12.07
CA ASP A 54 -0.89 -9.70 10.73
C ASP A 54 -2.37 -10.14 10.75
N LEU A 55 -2.72 -11.10 11.62
CA LEU A 55 -4.12 -11.47 11.83
C LEU A 55 -4.92 -10.32 12.45
N ALA A 56 -4.31 -9.55 13.35
CA ALA A 56 -4.95 -8.35 13.90
C ALA A 56 -5.18 -7.28 12.83
N GLU A 57 -4.24 -7.11 11.89
CA GLU A 57 -4.44 -6.25 10.72
C GLU A 57 -5.63 -6.72 9.89
N LEU A 58 -5.70 -8.01 9.53
CA LEU A 58 -6.82 -8.53 8.72
C LEU A 58 -8.17 -8.28 9.41
N LEU A 59 -8.28 -8.62 10.69
CA LEU A 59 -9.50 -8.40 11.48
C LEU A 59 -9.86 -6.91 11.63
N TYR A 60 -8.86 -6.03 11.71
CA TYR A 60 -9.07 -4.59 11.72
C TYR A 60 -9.63 -4.09 10.39
N ARG A 61 -9.12 -4.61 9.25
CA ARG A 61 -9.54 -4.19 7.91
C ARG A 61 -10.95 -4.69 7.55
N VAL A 62 -11.34 -5.90 7.98
CA VAL A 62 -12.73 -6.38 7.87
C VAL A 62 -13.66 -5.82 8.96
N ARG A 63 -13.18 -4.87 9.77
CA ARG A 63 -13.92 -4.17 10.84
C ARG A 63 -14.48 -5.05 11.96
N ARG A 64 -13.93 -6.26 12.18
CA ARG A 64 -14.32 -7.17 13.26
C ARG A 64 -13.57 -6.91 14.57
N PHE A 65 -13.86 -5.74 15.14
CA PHE A 65 -13.27 -5.29 16.41
C PHE A 65 -13.69 -6.14 17.63
N ASP A 66 -14.83 -6.83 17.54
CA ASP A 66 -15.27 -7.83 18.51
C ASP A 66 -14.30 -9.01 18.56
N LEU A 67 -13.84 -9.50 17.40
CA LEU A 67 -12.89 -10.61 17.30
C LEU A 67 -11.50 -10.22 17.78
N LEU A 68 -11.05 -9.00 17.48
CA LEU A 68 -9.80 -8.46 18.04
C LEU A 68 -9.77 -8.52 19.57
N LYS A 69 -10.85 -8.07 20.22
CA LYS A 69 -10.96 -8.07 21.68
C LYS A 69 -11.13 -9.47 22.25
N ARG A 70 -12.01 -10.28 21.64
CA ARG A 70 -12.39 -11.59 22.17
C ARG A 70 -11.28 -12.62 22.00
N ILE A 71 -10.68 -12.69 20.80
CA ILE A 71 -9.73 -13.73 20.40
C ILE A 71 -8.29 -13.27 20.64
N LEU A 72 -7.91 -12.10 20.11
CA LEU A 72 -6.52 -11.61 20.17
C LEU A 72 -6.20 -10.78 21.42
N LYS A 73 -7.21 -10.44 22.23
CA LYS A 73 -7.09 -9.56 23.41
C LYS A 73 -6.45 -8.20 23.07
N MET A 74 -6.68 -7.72 21.84
CA MET A 74 -6.21 -6.42 21.37
C MET A 74 -7.39 -5.45 21.25
N ASP A 75 -7.16 -4.20 21.63
CA ASP A 75 -8.09 -3.13 21.31
C ASP A 75 -7.73 -2.47 19.96
N ARG A 76 -8.63 -1.63 19.48
CA ARG A 76 -8.46 -0.92 18.20
C ARG A 76 -7.18 -0.07 18.19
N LYS A 77 -6.89 0.64 19.28
CA LYS A 77 -5.75 1.56 19.38
C LYS A 77 -4.41 0.80 19.36
N ALA A 78 -4.36 -0.38 19.96
CA ALA A 78 -3.21 -1.25 19.93
C ALA A 78 -2.90 -1.71 18.50
N VAL A 79 -3.92 -2.09 17.72
CA VAL A 79 -3.74 -2.44 16.31
C VAL A 79 -3.31 -1.23 15.49
N GLU A 80 -3.95 -0.07 15.63
CA GLU A 80 -3.54 1.16 14.95
C GLU A 80 -2.07 1.52 15.27
N THR A 81 -1.67 1.42 16.53
CA THR A 81 -0.27 1.65 16.95
C THR A 81 0.68 0.62 16.34
N HIS A 82 0.26 -0.64 16.24
CA HIS A 82 1.03 -1.69 15.60
C HIS A 82 1.25 -1.39 14.11
N LEU A 83 0.19 -1.00 13.39
CA LEU A 83 0.25 -0.64 11.96
C LEU A 83 1.14 0.60 11.71
N LEU A 84 1.28 1.51 12.67
CA LEU A 84 2.16 2.66 12.52
C LEU A 84 3.65 2.34 12.65
N ARG A 85 3.99 1.18 13.24
CA ARG A 85 5.36 0.81 13.63
C ARG A 85 5.91 -0.38 12.85
N ASN A 86 5.06 -1.19 12.27
CA ASN A 86 5.42 -2.45 11.63
C ASN A 86 5.01 -2.43 10.15
N PRO A 87 5.70 -3.19 9.29
CA PRO A 87 5.24 -3.42 7.93
C PRO A 87 3.86 -4.09 7.93
N HIS A 88 3.06 -3.78 6.91
CA HIS A 88 1.71 -4.32 6.76
C HIS A 88 1.76 -5.64 5.98
N LEU A 89 0.91 -6.58 6.36
CA LEU A 89 0.65 -7.79 5.58
C LEU A 89 -0.06 -7.43 4.28
N VAL A 90 -1.01 -6.51 4.35
CA VAL A 90 -1.88 -6.12 3.24
C VAL A 90 -1.32 -4.88 2.55
N SER A 91 -1.23 -4.91 1.22
CA SER A 91 -0.73 -3.78 0.44
C SER A 91 -1.69 -2.58 0.51
N ASP A 92 -1.15 -1.36 0.50
CA ASP A 92 -1.95 -0.11 0.52
C ASP A 92 -2.99 -0.07 -0.61
N TYR A 93 -2.68 -0.66 -1.76
CA TYR A 93 -3.60 -0.81 -2.87
C TYR A 93 -4.83 -1.66 -2.51
N ARG A 94 -4.63 -2.83 -1.89
CA ARG A 94 -5.73 -3.69 -1.43
C ARG A 94 -6.59 -3.01 -0.38
N VAL A 95 -5.97 -2.23 0.52
CA VAL A 95 -6.70 -1.38 1.48
C VAL A 95 -7.59 -0.39 0.77
N LEU A 96 -7.02 0.37 -0.18
CA LEU A 96 -7.76 1.36 -0.95
C LEU A 96 -8.97 0.74 -1.65
N MET A 97 -8.80 -0.40 -2.32
CA MET A 97 -9.90 -1.08 -3.00
C MET A 97 -10.97 -1.58 -2.03
N ALA A 98 -10.58 -2.15 -0.88
CA ALA A 98 -11.53 -2.57 0.14
C ALA A 98 -12.34 -1.39 0.69
N GLU A 99 -11.67 -0.29 1.06
CA GLU A 99 -12.37 0.87 1.59
C GLU A 99 -13.26 1.56 0.53
N ILE A 100 -12.87 1.58 -0.74
CA ILE A 100 -13.74 2.05 -1.82
C ILE A 100 -14.98 1.15 -1.95
N GLY A 101 -14.79 -0.18 -1.87
CA GLY A 101 -15.90 -1.14 -1.92
C GLY A 101 -16.92 -0.98 -0.79
N GLU A 102 -16.44 -0.70 0.43
CA GLU A 102 -17.31 -0.43 1.58
C GLU A 102 -18.11 0.86 1.44
N ASP A 103 -17.53 1.88 0.80
CA ASP A 103 -18.17 3.18 0.62
C ASP A 103 -19.13 3.21 -0.59
N LEU A 104 -19.20 2.14 -1.41
CA LEU A 104 -20.08 2.01 -2.58
C LEU A 104 -21.38 1.27 -2.24
N ASP A 105 -22.51 1.78 -2.69
CA ASP A 105 -23.78 1.06 -2.58
C ASP A 105 -24.03 0.14 -3.78
N LYS A 106 -25.10 -0.68 -3.71
CA LYS A 106 -25.46 -1.62 -4.78
C LYS A 106 -25.75 -0.92 -6.12
N SER A 107 -26.27 0.30 -6.10
CA SER A 107 -26.59 1.08 -7.30
C SER A 107 -25.32 1.66 -7.94
N ASP A 108 -24.37 2.11 -7.12
CA ASP A 108 -23.06 2.56 -7.56
C ASP A 108 -22.29 1.39 -8.21
N VAL A 109 -22.23 0.23 -7.56
CA VAL A 109 -21.58 -0.97 -8.10
C VAL A 109 -22.22 -1.39 -9.42
N SER A 110 -23.55 -1.39 -9.50
CA SER A 110 -24.26 -1.69 -10.75
C SER A 110 -23.91 -0.71 -11.87
N SER A 111 -23.77 0.58 -11.53
CA SER A 111 -23.39 1.63 -12.48
C SER A 111 -21.94 1.49 -12.94
N LEU A 112 -21.01 1.15 -12.03
CA LEU A 112 -19.62 0.84 -12.38
C LEU A 112 -19.53 -0.37 -13.30
N ILE A 113 -20.23 -1.46 -12.96
CA ILE A 113 -20.32 -2.65 -13.80
C ILE A 113 -20.82 -2.28 -15.20
N PHE A 114 -21.85 -1.44 -15.29
CA PHE A 114 -22.37 -0.98 -16.57
C PHE A 114 -21.32 -0.20 -17.39
N LEU A 115 -20.66 0.78 -16.78
CA LEU A 115 -19.61 1.57 -17.45
C LEU A 115 -18.41 0.71 -17.88
N MET A 116 -18.08 -0.31 -17.10
CA MET A 116 -16.90 -1.15 -17.34
C MET A 116 -17.16 -2.29 -18.34
N LYS A 117 -18.42 -2.58 -18.69
CA LYS A 117 -18.78 -3.53 -19.76
C LYS A 117 -18.13 -3.18 -21.10
N ASP A 118 -17.99 -1.89 -21.38
CA ASP A 118 -17.39 -1.39 -22.62
C ASP A 118 -15.91 -1.75 -22.73
N TYR A 119 -15.23 -1.98 -21.60
CA TYR A 119 -13.80 -2.30 -21.55
C TYR A 119 -13.53 -3.80 -21.41
N MET A 120 -14.39 -4.54 -20.71
CA MET A 120 -14.19 -5.97 -20.43
C MET A 120 -14.74 -6.91 -21.54
N GLY A 121 -15.48 -6.38 -22.51
CA GLY A 121 -16.15 -7.15 -23.55
C GLY A 121 -17.49 -7.73 -23.07
N ARG A 122 -18.47 -7.80 -23.99
CA ARG A 122 -19.90 -8.07 -23.70
C ARG A 122 -20.22 -9.43 -23.06
N GLY A 123 -19.25 -10.33 -22.90
CA GLY A 123 -19.50 -11.75 -22.56
C GLY A 123 -19.18 -12.20 -21.13
N LYS A 124 -18.54 -11.39 -20.27
CA LYS A 124 -17.90 -11.92 -19.03
C LYS A 124 -18.43 -11.39 -17.69
N ILE A 125 -19.48 -10.57 -17.68
CA ILE A 125 -19.92 -9.92 -16.44
C ILE A 125 -21.28 -10.44 -16.00
N SER A 126 -21.25 -11.39 -15.06
CA SER A 126 -22.42 -11.75 -14.27
C SER A 126 -22.98 -10.51 -13.55
N LYS A 127 -24.30 -10.45 -13.40
CA LYS A 127 -25.03 -9.33 -12.78
C LYS A 127 -24.83 -9.26 -11.27
N GLU A 128 -24.27 -10.31 -10.66
CA GLU A 128 -24.08 -10.51 -9.23
C GLU A 128 -22.59 -10.47 -8.87
N LYS A 129 -21.90 -9.37 -9.16
CA LYS A 129 -20.50 -9.18 -8.76
C LYS A 129 -20.41 -8.08 -7.72
N SER A 130 -19.64 -8.31 -6.66
CA SER A 130 -19.25 -7.26 -5.73
C SER A 130 -18.28 -6.28 -6.40
N PHE A 131 -18.00 -5.14 -5.75
CA PHE A 131 -16.95 -4.25 -6.21
C PHE A 131 -15.57 -4.94 -6.22
N LEU A 132 -15.29 -5.80 -5.23
CA LEU A 132 -14.01 -6.51 -5.16
C LEU A 132 -13.85 -7.51 -6.31
N ASP A 133 -14.93 -8.22 -6.67
CA ASP A 133 -14.95 -9.09 -7.86
C ASP A 133 -14.70 -8.31 -9.15
N LEU A 134 -15.27 -7.11 -9.25
CA LEU A 134 -15.04 -6.21 -10.37
C LEU A 134 -13.56 -5.81 -10.47
N VAL A 135 -12.94 -5.42 -9.36
CA VAL A 135 -11.50 -5.09 -9.31
C VAL A 135 -10.66 -6.28 -9.77
N VAL A 136 -10.94 -7.48 -9.25
CA VAL A 136 -10.27 -8.73 -9.63
C VAL A 136 -10.33 -9.01 -11.13
N GLU A 137 -11.46 -8.74 -11.78
CA GLU A 137 -11.61 -8.93 -13.22
C GLU A 137 -10.86 -7.88 -14.03
N LEU A 138 -10.84 -6.63 -13.55
CA LEU A 138 -10.05 -5.57 -14.18
C LEU A 138 -8.55 -5.81 -14.07
N GLU A 139 -8.09 -6.35 -12.93
CA GLU A 139 -6.69 -6.79 -12.74
C GLU A 139 -6.30 -7.85 -13.78
N LYS A 140 -7.15 -8.86 -14.00
CA LYS A 140 -6.91 -9.91 -15.01
C LYS A 140 -6.78 -9.36 -16.44
N LEU A 141 -7.41 -8.22 -16.70
CA LEU A 141 -7.38 -7.53 -17.99
C LEU A 141 -6.29 -6.45 -18.06
N ASN A 142 -5.47 -6.29 -17.01
CA ASN A 142 -4.48 -5.22 -16.87
C ASN A 142 -5.08 -3.82 -17.06
N LEU A 143 -6.33 -3.64 -16.63
CA LEU A 143 -7.04 -2.35 -16.69
C LEU A 143 -6.90 -1.57 -15.38
N VAL A 144 -6.65 -2.27 -14.28
CA VAL A 144 -6.44 -1.69 -12.95
C VAL A 144 -5.25 -2.40 -12.28
N ALA A 145 -4.36 -1.63 -11.68
CA ALA A 145 -3.20 -2.07 -10.91
C ALA A 145 -2.82 -0.98 -9.88
N PRO A 146 -1.92 -1.24 -8.92
CA PRO A 146 -1.49 -0.23 -7.93
C PRO A 146 -1.02 1.09 -8.56
N ASP A 147 -0.35 1.03 -9.70
CA ASP A 147 0.15 2.17 -10.47
C ASP A 147 -0.79 2.62 -11.61
N GLN A 148 -1.89 1.90 -11.83
CA GLN A 148 -2.82 2.12 -12.94
C GLN A 148 -4.26 2.21 -12.42
N LEU A 149 -4.70 3.42 -12.05
CA LEU A 149 -6.04 3.67 -11.49
C LEU A 149 -6.90 4.66 -12.30
N ASP A 150 -6.40 5.14 -13.44
CA ASP A 150 -7.06 6.21 -14.23
C ASP A 150 -8.44 5.80 -14.75
N LEU A 151 -8.61 4.53 -15.13
CA LEU A 151 -9.90 3.99 -15.56
C LEU A 151 -10.92 4.05 -14.40
N LEU A 152 -10.51 3.59 -13.22
CA LEU A 152 -11.38 3.57 -12.05
C LEU A 152 -11.74 4.99 -11.60
N GLU A 153 -10.78 5.94 -11.61
CA GLU A 153 -11.06 7.36 -11.35
C GLU A 153 -12.11 7.93 -12.31
N LYS A 154 -11.98 7.63 -13.61
CA LYS A 154 -12.92 8.09 -14.64
C LYS A 154 -14.32 7.51 -14.39
N CYS A 155 -14.42 6.22 -14.08
CA CYS A 155 -15.69 5.57 -13.80
C CYS A 155 -16.35 6.13 -12.52
N LEU A 156 -15.61 6.31 -11.44
CA LEU A 156 -16.11 6.91 -10.20
C LEU A 156 -16.61 8.35 -10.42
N LYS A 157 -15.91 9.13 -11.26
CA LYS A 157 -16.36 10.47 -11.66
C LYS A 157 -17.70 10.42 -12.41
N ASN A 158 -17.86 9.45 -13.31
CA ASN A 158 -19.07 9.32 -14.15
C ASN A 158 -20.31 8.93 -13.34
N ILE A 159 -20.14 8.18 -12.25
CA ILE A 159 -21.23 7.87 -11.31
C ILE A 159 -21.38 8.93 -10.21
N HIS A 160 -20.72 10.09 -10.36
CA HIS A 160 -20.76 11.20 -9.41
C HIS A 160 -20.20 10.91 -8.00
N ARG A 161 -19.39 9.85 -7.83
CA ARG A 161 -18.65 9.54 -6.58
C ARG A 161 -17.30 10.25 -6.53
N ILE A 162 -17.37 11.58 -6.45
CA ILE A 162 -16.19 12.47 -6.46
C ILE A 162 -15.31 12.29 -5.21
N ASP A 163 -15.93 11.93 -4.09
CA ASP A 163 -15.29 11.55 -2.84
C ASP A 163 -14.32 10.37 -3.03
N LEU A 164 -14.79 9.29 -3.66
CA LEU A 164 -13.98 8.08 -3.92
C LEU A 164 -12.90 8.31 -4.96
N LYS A 165 -13.21 9.08 -6.00
CA LYS A 165 -12.20 9.54 -6.96
C LYS A 165 -11.08 10.30 -6.23
N THR A 166 -11.43 11.21 -5.33
CA THR A 166 -10.44 11.99 -4.56
C THR A 166 -9.60 11.09 -3.65
N LYS A 167 -10.19 10.01 -3.11
CA LYS A 167 -9.47 8.99 -2.33
C LYS A 167 -8.38 8.29 -3.16
N ILE A 168 -8.68 7.91 -4.40
CA ILE A 168 -7.68 7.38 -5.34
C ILE A 168 -6.58 8.40 -5.64
N GLN A 169 -6.96 9.67 -5.86
CA GLN A 169 -5.98 10.71 -6.15
C GLN A 169 -5.01 10.94 -4.99
N LYS A 170 -5.50 10.90 -3.75
CA LYS A 170 -4.66 10.93 -2.55
C LYS A 170 -3.68 9.76 -2.52
N TYR A 171 -4.14 8.55 -2.81
CA TYR A 171 -3.29 7.36 -2.89
C TYR A 171 -2.16 7.51 -3.93
N LYS A 172 -2.47 8.04 -5.12
CA LYS A 172 -1.45 8.31 -6.16
C LYS A 172 -0.45 9.38 -5.72
N GLN A 173 -0.91 10.43 -5.04
CA GLN A 173 -0.06 11.53 -4.55
C GLN A 173 0.84 11.11 -3.37
N SER A 174 0.40 10.18 -2.53
CA SER A 174 1.27 9.56 -1.52
C SER A 174 2.35 8.66 -2.12
N GLY A 175 2.41 8.56 -3.45
CA GLY A 175 3.42 7.81 -4.19
C GLY A 175 3.23 6.32 -4.02
N GLY A 176 2.04 5.81 -4.44
CA GLY A 176 1.64 4.39 -4.46
C GLY A 176 2.80 3.45 -4.15
N TRP A 177 2.95 3.13 -2.86
CA TRP A 177 4.23 2.78 -2.27
C TRP A 177 4.76 1.44 -2.80
N ASN A 178 5.65 1.50 -3.78
CA ASN A 178 6.56 0.41 -4.14
C ASN A 178 8.01 0.92 -3.99
N GLY A 179 8.68 0.46 -2.91
CA GLY A 179 10.12 0.20 -2.95
C GLY A 179 11.10 1.27 -2.43
N THR A 180 10.97 1.75 -1.19
CA THR A 180 12.10 1.92 -0.24
C THR A 180 11.56 2.46 1.08
N GLN A 181 11.91 1.82 2.20
CA GLN A 181 11.57 2.33 3.53
C GLN A 181 12.23 3.68 3.81
N MET A 182 11.52 4.78 3.59
CA MET A 182 11.72 6.01 4.35
C MET A 182 10.84 5.95 5.59
N THR A 183 11.44 5.66 6.73
CA THR A 183 10.77 5.77 8.03
C THR A 183 10.31 7.22 8.25
N LYS A 184 9.27 7.44 9.07
CA LYS A 184 8.74 8.78 9.39
C LYS A 184 9.83 9.76 9.90
N ALA A 185 10.95 9.25 10.42
CA ALA A 185 12.11 10.06 10.79
C ALA A 185 12.78 10.76 9.58
N SER A 186 12.75 10.15 8.40
CA SER A 186 13.34 10.70 7.18
C SER A 186 12.51 11.82 6.55
N PHE A 187 11.19 11.85 6.78
CA PHE A 187 10.32 12.94 6.32
C PHE A 187 10.55 14.23 7.14
N SER A 188 10.80 14.07 8.45
CA SER A 188 11.16 15.18 9.34
C SER A 188 12.50 15.79 8.95
N LEU A 189 13.51 14.95 8.68
CA LEU A 189 14.81 15.43 8.21
C LEU A 189 14.73 16.11 6.83
N TRP A 190 13.86 15.67 5.93
CA TRP A 190 13.66 16.31 4.63
C TRP A 190 13.06 17.72 4.74
N LEU A 191 12.10 17.94 5.65
CA LEU A 191 11.56 19.27 5.94
C LEU A 191 12.59 20.17 6.64
N GLU A 192 13.41 19.62 7.53
CA GLU A 192 14.47 20.38 8.21
C GLU A 192 15.62 20.75 7.26
N ILE A 193 16.03 19.85 6.37
CA ILE A 193 17.09 20.10 5.37
C ILE A 193 16.62 21.07 4.28
N THR A 194 15.36 20.98 3.83
CA THR A 194 14.79 21.99 2.90
C THR A 194 14.63 23.35 3.56
N SER A 195 14.34 23.40 4.87
CA SER A 195 14.30 24.65 5.64
C SER A 195 15.70 25.25 5.86
N LEU A 196 16.74 24.43 6.07
CA LEU A 196 18.12 24.92 6.23
C LEU A 196 18.72 25.48 4.93
N TYR A 197 18.35 24.97 3.76
CA TYR A 197 18.89 25.45 2.47
C TYR A 197 18.24 26.75 1.98
N ILE A 198 17.10 27.17 2.54
CA ILE A 198 16.43 28.43 2.18
C ILE A 198 17.09 29.65 2.83
N LEU A 199 17.92 29.46 3.87
CA LEU A 199 18.43 30.57 4.70
C LEU A 199 19.85 31.04 4.38
N HIS A 200 20.48 30.58 3.28
CA HIS A 200 21.87 30.98 2.98
C HIS A 200 22.24 31.14 1.50
N ILE A 201 21.38 31.74 0.68
CA ILE A 201 21.82 32.40 -0.56
C ILE A 201 21.05 33.73 -0.72
N PRO A 202 21.64 34.88 -0.37
CA PRO A 202 21.09 36.16 -0.79
C PRO A 202 21.42 36.36 -2.28
N ASP A 203 20.38 36.73 -3.02
CA ASP A 203 20.39 37.31 -4.36
C ASP A 203 20.82 36.40 -5.54
N LEU A 204 19.83 35.82 -6.22
CA LEU A 204 19.88 35.70 -7.68
C LEU A 204 18.48 35.75 -8.32
N PRO A 205 18.23 36.60 -9.33
CA PRO A 205 16.97 36.63 -10.06
C PRO A 205 17.04 35.69 -11.26
N THR A 206 16.16 34.69 -11.39
CA THR A 206 15.76 34.05 -12.67
C THR A 206 14.68 32.96 -12.46
N PRO A 207 13.93 32.58 -13.52
CA PRO A 207 12.60 31.98 -13.39
C PRO A 207 12.61 30.48 -13.02
N LEU A 208 11.42 30.01 -12.64
CA LEU A 208 11.05 28.72 -12.04
C LEU A 208 11.02 27.48 -12.98
N PRO A 209 12.13 27.04 -13.60
CA PRO A 209 12.25 25.60 -13.90
C PRO A 209 13.51 24.92 -13.34
N CYS A 210 14.48 25.63 -12.78
CA CYS A 210 15.78 25.03 -12.46
C CYS A 210 15.88 24.34 -11.09
N ILE A 211 14.99 24.64 -10.13
CA ILE A 211 15.02 24.02 -8.78
C ILE A 211 14.73 22.51 -8.83
N PHE A 212 13.90 22.07 -9.79
CA PHE A 212 13.58 20.64 -9.93
C PHE A 212 14.73 19.81 -10.51
N MET A 213 15.63 20.41 -11.30
CA MET A 213 16.72 19.69 -11.97
C MET A 213 17.89 19.38 -11.03
N ILE A 214 18.08 20.16 -9.96
CA ILE A 214 19.17 19.92 -8.99
C ILE A 214 18.83 18.74 -8.07
N SER A 215 17.55 18.54 -7.75
CA SER A 215 17.08 17.43 -6.89
C SER A 215 17.39 16.05 -7.48
N ALA A 216 17.19 15.85 -8.79
CA ALA A 216 17.39 14.55 -9.43
C ALA A 216 18.88 14.13 -9.47
N LYS A 217 19.81 15.07 -9.72
CA LYS A 217 21.25 14.76 -9.71
C LYS A 217 21.81 14.63 -8.28
N CYS A 218 21.26 15.33 -7.29
CA CYS A 218 21.68 15.22 -5.90
C CYS A 218 21.21 13.89 -5.26
N CYS A 219 20.00 13.41 -5.60
CA CYS A 219 19.52 12.10 -5.16
C CYS A 219 20.40 10.94 -5.65
N GLN A 220 20.90 10.98 -6.89
CA GLN A 220 21.76 9.92 -7.41
C GLN A 220 23.13 9.88 -6.70
N ALA A 221 23.67 11.03 -6.29
CA ALA A 221 24.93 11.10 -5.57
C ALA A 221 24.82 10.54 -4.13
N VAL A 222 23.69 10.77 -3.44
CA VAL A 222 23.46 10.26 -2.08
C VAL A 222 23.17 8.75 -2.07
N LEU A 223 22.46 8.23 -3.07
CA LEU A 223 22.24 6.79 -3.23
C LEU A 223 23.55 6.04 -3.50
N ASN A 224 24.45 6.58 -4.33
CA ASN A 224 25.75 5.95 -4.60
C ASN A 224 26.66 5.88 -3.34
N ILE A 225 26.63 6.90 -2.47
CA ILE A 225 27.39 6.88 -1.20
C ILE A 225 26.82 5.85 -0.21
N SER A 226 25.50 5.63 -0.24
CA SER A 226 24.81 4.69 0.65
C SER A 226 25.04 3.23 0.26
N VAL A 227 25.14 2.94 -1.04
CA VAL A 227 25.46 1.60 -1.56
C VAL A 227 26.93 1.25 -1.31
N PHE A 228 27.86 2.21 -1.50
CA PHE A 228 29.28 1.98 -1.27
C PHE A 228 29.63 1.64 0.18
N LYS A 229 28.89 2.22 1.15
CA LYS A 229 29.14 2.01 2.59
C LYS A 229 28.67 0.64 3.09
N LYS A 230 27.91 -0.12 2.29
CA LYS A 230 27.43 -1.46 2.63
C LYS A 230 28.35 -2.58 2.10
N GLU A 231 29.22 -2.29 1.14
CA GLU A 231 30.16 -3.27 0.57
C GLU A 231 31.56 -3.25 1.22
N SER A 232 31.98 -2.15 1.85
CA SER A 232 33.25 -2.09 2.57
C SER A 232 33.04 -2.28 4.08
N GLY A 233 32.91 -3.54 4.51
CA GLY A 233 33.35 -3.90 5.85
C GLY A 233 34.85 -3.62 6.00
N ILE A 234 35.27 -3.36 7.24
CA ILE A 234 36.66 -3.23 7.69
C ILE A 234 37.28 -1.82 7.50
N CYS A 235 37.46 -1.09 8.61
CA CYS A 235 38.76 -0.67 9.16
C CYS A 235 38.61 0.51 10.14
N THR A 236 39.16 0.28 11.34
CA THR A 236 39.55 1.25 12.36
C THR A 236 40.48 2.34 11.82
N GLY A 237 40.44 3.56 12.39
CA GLY A 237 41.61 4.43 12.41
C GLY A 237 41.38 5.92 12.09
N GLN A 238 41.60 6.73 13.13
CA GLN A 238 42.18 8.08 13.17
C GLN A 238 42.26 8.98 11.91
N SER A 239 41.69 10.17 12.11
CA SER A 239 42.03 11.51 11.61
C SER A 239 43.42 11.71 10.97
N TYR A 240 43.44 12.15 9.70
CA TYR A 240 44.23 13.23 9.07
C TYR A 240 43.50 13.56 7.75
N GLY A 241 43.20 14.80 7.32
CA GLY A 241 44.11 15.88 6.98
C GLY A 241 44.34 15.94 5.46
N HIS A 242 43.79 16.97 4.81
CA HIS A 242 44.12 17.50 3.46
C HIS A 242 43.60 16.84 2.15
N SER A 243 42.82 17.66 1.43
CA SER A 243 42.94 18.07 0.01
C SER A 243 43.11 17.02 -1.09
N GLY A 244 42.15 16.94 -2.03
CA GLY A 244 42.35 16.18 -3.27
C GLY A 244 41.14 16.05 -4.19
N VAL A 245 40.91 17.09 -5.01
CA VAL A 245 40.48 17.09 -6.42
C VAL A 245 39.60 15.94 -6.95
N LEU A 246 38.35 16.28 -7.32
CA LEU A 246 37.49 15.49 -8.21
C LEU A 246 38.14 15.26 -9.57
N HIS A 247 38.18 14.02 -10.04
CA HIS A 247 38.26 13.71 -11.47
C HIS A 247 37.07 12.82 -11.86
N VAL A 248 36.34 13.27 -12.87
CA VAL A 248 35.12 12.68 -13.43
C VAL A 248 35.50 11.60 -14.44
N CYS A 249 34.88 10.41 -14.31
CA CYS A 249 34.42 9.56 -15.42
C CYS A 249 33.18 8.79 -14.95
#